data_AF-A0A8T5PLQ7-F1
#
_entry.id   AF-A0A8T5PLQ7-F1
#
_cell.length_a   1.000
_cell.length_b   1.000
_cell.length_c   1.000
_cell.angle_alpha   90.00
_cell.angle_beta   90.00
_cell.angle_gamma   90.00
#
_symmetry.space_group_name_H-M   'P 1'
#
loop_
_entity.id
_entity.type
_entity.pdbx_description
1 polymer ?
#
loop_
_entity_poly.entity_id
_entity_poly.type
_entity_poly.pdbx_seq_one_letter_code
_entity_poly.pdbx_strand_id
1 'polypeptide(L)'
;MKLKDFLCSDNKKGQAIFYSMMLSVALIVLVLAFLPIGQSFVDSAMNQTTGDTIGLDCDNSSISNFQKGTCDILDFSSAYVFGGMLLIALGILTAKITIG
;
A
#
# COMPACT_ATOMS: atom_id res chain seq x y z
N MET A 1 -28.71 14.79 -20.03
CA MET A 1 -27.53 14.04 -20.49
C MET A 1 -27.52 12.73 -19.71
N LYS A 2 -27.81 11.61 -20.38
CA LYS A 2 -28.29 10.37 -19.75
C LYS A 2 -27.14 9.54 -19.18
N LEU A 3 -27.15 9.36 -17.86
CA LEU A 3 -26.29 8.43 -17.12
C LEU A 3 -26.42 6.98 -17.63
N LYS A 4 -27.56 6.62 -18.22
CA LYS A 4 -27.81 5.30 -18.83
C LYS A 4 -27.06 5.06 -20.14
N ASP A 5 -26.75 6.11 -20.90
CA ASP A 5 -26.13 5.95 -22.23
C ASP A 5 -24.62 5.62 -22.12
N PHE A 6 -23.99 5.92 -20.97
CA PHE A 6 -22.61 5.51 -20.67
C PHE A 6 -22.49 4.02 -20.32
N LEU A 7 -23.58 3.40 -19.83
CA LEU A 7 -23.60 1.99 -19.42
C LEU A 7 -23.93 1.02 -20.56
N CYS A 8 -24.60 1.48 -21.63
CA CYS A 8 -25.09 0.65 -22.73
C CYS A 8 -24.45 0.98 -24.10
N SER A 9 -23.25 1.55 -24.13
CA SER A 9 -22.47 1.54 -25.37
C SER A 9 -21.62 0.27 -25.38
N ASP A 10 -21.95 -0.65 -26.28
CA ASP A 10 -21.21 -1.86 -26.66
C ASP A 10 -19.83 -1.51 -27.29
N ASN A 11 -19.10 -0.61 -26.64
CA ASN A 11 -17.72 -0.32 -26.92
C ASN A 11 -16.92 -0.92 -25.76
N LYS A 12 -16.44 -2.15 -25.96
CA LYS A 12 -15.62 -2.91 -24.99
C LYS A 12 -14.47 -2.08 -24.39
N LYS A 13 -14.05 -1.01 -25.08
CA LYS A 13 -13.03 -0.06 -24.64
C LYS A 13 -13.54 0.88 -23.53
N GLY A 14 -14.76 1.41 -23.63
CA GLY A 14 -15.32 2.34 -22.65
C GLY A 14 -15.64 1.67 -21.30
N GLN A 15 -16.15 0.45 -21.34
CA GLN A 15 -16.42 -0.33 -20.13
C GLN A 15 -15.12 -0.69 -19.37
N ALA A 16 -14.05 -1.00 -20.10
CA ALA A 16 -12.74 -1.30 -19.50
C ALA A 16 -12.12 -0.10 -18.78
N ILE A 17 -12.29 1.11 -19.33
CA ILE A 17 -11.80 2.35 -18.70
C ILE A 17 -12.57 2.60 -17.39
N PHE A 18 -13.90 2.48 -17.42
CA PHE A 18 -14.72 2.71 -16.23
C PHE A 18 -14.41 1.71 -15.10
N TYR A 19 -14.26 0.43 -15.43
CA TYR A 19 -13.83 -0.58 -14.47
C TYR A 19 -12.42 -0.32 -13.92
N SER A 20 -11.47 0.11 -14.76
CA SER A 20 -10.11 0.41 -14.31
C SER A 20 -10.06 1.61 -13.35
N MET A 21 -10.91 2.63 -13.58
CA MET A 21 -11.01 3.79 -12.69
C MET A 21 -11.62 3.39 -11.35
N MET A 22 -12.69 2.59 -11.37
CA MET A 22 -13.32 2.08 -10.15
C MET A 22 -12.37 1.17 -9.35
N LEU A 23 -11.60 0.32 -10.04
CA LEU A 23 -10.59 -0.56 -9.43
C LEU A 23 -9.47 0.26 -8.78
N SER A 24 -8.97 1.30 -9.44
CA SER A 24 -7.89 2.14 -8.90
C SER A 24 -8.33 2.87 -7.63
N VAL A 25 -9.53 3.45 -7.63
CA VAL A 25 -10.10 4.09 -6.42
C VAL A 25 -10.27 3.07 -5.30
N ALA A 26 -10.77 1.86 -5.61
CA ALA A 26 -10.89 0.80 -4.62
C ALA A 26 -9.53 0.39 -4.02
N LEU A 27 -8.48 0.29 -4.85
CA LEU A 27 -7.12 0.00 -4.38
C LEU A 27 -6.55 1.11 -3.50
N ILE A 28 -6.76 2.39 -3.84
CA ILE A 28 -6.31 3.52 -3.03
C ILE A 28 -6.98 3.49 -1.65
N VAL A 29 -8.29 3.27 -1.60
CA VAL A 29 -9.04 3.17 -0.34
C VAL A 29 -8.58 1.96 0.47
N LEU A 30 -8.31 0.82 -0.17
CA LEU A 30 -7.77 -0.37 0.47
C LEU A 30 -6.40 -0.11 1.10
N VAL A 31 -5.50 0.55 0.38
CA VAL A 31 -4.16 0.92 0.87
C VAL A 31 -4.25 1.86 2.07
N LEU A 32 -5.08 2.90 1.99
CA LEU A 32 -5.29 3.84 3.09
C LEU A 32 -5.90 3.18 4.33
N ALA A 33 -6.78 2.20 4.15
CA ALA A 33 -7.36 1.43 5.24
C ALA A 33 -6.36 0.46 5.89
N PHE A 34 -5.44 -0.10 5.11
CA PHE A 34 -4.39 -1.00 5.59
C PHE A 34 -3.20 -0.27 6.23
N LEU A 35 -3.02 1.02 5.96
CA LEU A 35 -1.93 1.85 6.48
C LEU A 35 -1.78 1.78 8.02
N PRO A 36 -2.80 2.09 8.83
CA PRO A 36 -2.68 2.05 10.30
C PRO A 36 -2.44 0.64 10.82
N ILE A 37 -2.98 -0.37 10.14
CA ILE A 37 -2.80 -1.77 10.51
C ILE A 37 -1.34 -2.16 10.32
N GLY A 38 -0.75 -1.88 9.16
CA GLY A 38 0.67 -2.19 8.93
C GLY A 38 1.62 -1.42 9.84
N GLN A 39 1.32 -0.15 10.16
CA GLN A 39 2.10 0.61 11.15
C GLN A 39 2.06 -0.06 12.53
N SER A 40 0.89 -0.49 13.00
CA SER A 40 0.80 -1.17 14.31
C SER A 40 1.59 -2.48 14.40
N PHE A 41 1.73 -3.21 13.29
CA PHE A 41 2.56 -4.42 13.21
C PHE A 41 4.05 -4.09 13.25
N VAL A 42 4.48 -3.07 12.51
CA VAL A 42 5.89 -2.63 12.47
C VAL A 42 6.29 -2.02 13.81
N ASP A 43 5.45 -1.16 14.38
CA ASP A 43 5.67 -0.56 15.70
C ASP A 43 5.76 -1.64 16.78
N SER A 44 4.90 -2.66 16.74
CA SER A 44 4.97 -3.78 17.69
C SER A 44 6.25 -4.60 17.54
N ALA A 45 6.76 -4.78 16.31
CA ALA A 45 8.01 -5.48 16.06
C ALA A 45 9.25 -4.67 16.47
N MET A 46 9.16 -3.33 16.41
CA MET A 46 10.24 -2.41 16.79
C MET A 46 10.28 -2.10 18.29
N ASN A 47 9.17 -2.32 19.01
CA ASN A 47 9.06 -2.03 20.43
C ASN A 47 9.96 -2.95 21.29
N GLN A 48 10.17 -2.55 22.55
CA GLN A 48 10.92 -3.32 23.54
C GLN A 48 10.29 -4.69 23.82
N THR A 49 11.12 -5.71 24.00
CA THR A 49 10.66 -7.04 24.43
C THR A 49 9.99 -6.94 25.79
N THR A 50 8.68 -7.18 25.85
CA THR A 50 7.90 -7.18 27.08
C THR A 50 7.25 -8.56 27.25
N GLY A 51 7.77 -9.36 28.19
CA GLY A 51 7.25 -10.71 28.46
C GLY A 51 7.42 -11.68 27.29
N ASP A 52 6.32 -12.24 26.79
CA ASP A 52 6.27 -13.23 25.69
C ASP A 52 6.44 -12.63 24.28
N THR A 53 6.53 -11.31 24.17
CA THR A 53 6.61 -10.60 22.87
C THR A 53 8.04 -10.22 22.57
N ILE A 54 8.67 -10.89 21.59
CA ILE A 54 10.04 -10.60 21.14
C ILE A 54 9.98 -9.37 20.22
N GLY A 55 10.48 -8.25 20.72
CA GLY A 55 10.59 -6.98 19.99
C GLY A 55 12.03 -6.49 19.94
N LEU A 56 12.38 -5.75 18.89
CA LEU A 56 13.77 -5.39 18.59
C LEU A 56 14.34 -4.25 19.44
N ASP A 57 13.52 -3.54 20.23
CA ASP A 57 13.93 -2.38 21.05
C ASP A 57 14.74 -1.33 20.26
N CYS A 58 14.18 -0.87 19.14
CA CYS A 58 14.86 0.02 18.19
C CYS A 58 15.14 1.43 18.75
N ASP A 59 14.56 1.81 19.89
CA ASP A 59 14.77 3.10 20.56
C ASP A 59 16.04 3.12 21.43
N ASN A 60 16.65 1.96 21.69
CA ASN A 60 17.79 1.85 22.57
C ASN A 60 19.13 2.04 21.83
N SER A 61 19.90 3.05 22.25
CA SER A 61 21.21 3.37 21.64
C SER A 61 22.30 2.32 21.90
N SER A 62 22.10 1.38 22.84
CA SER A 62 23.06 0.30 23.17
C SER A 62 22.83 -1.00 22.38
N ILE A 63 21.97 -0.97 21.37
CA ILE A 63 21.64 -2.16 20.57
C ILE A 63 22.81 -2.59 19.65
N SER A 64 22.93 -3.90 19.37
CA SER A 64 23.94 -4.43 18.45
C SER A 64 23.73 -3.89 17.03
N ASN A 65 24.82 -3.62 16.30
CA ASN A 65 24.79 -3.15 14.92
C ASN A 65 23.93 -4.03 13.98
N PHE A 66 23.84 -5.34 14.28
CA PHE A 66 23.01 -6.27 13.52
C PHE A 66 21.50 -6.02 13.71
N GLN A 67 21.08 -5.73 14.94
CA GLN A 67 19.70 -5.42 15.25
C GLN A 67 19.33 -4.01 14.75
N LYS A 68 20.27 -3.06 14.82
CA LYS A 68 20.10 -1.72 14.24
C LYS A 68 19.81 -1.76 12.73
N GLY A 69 20.56 -2.58 11.98
CA GLY A 69 20.30 -2.79 10.55
C GLY A 69 18.93 -3.45 10.29
N THR A 70 18.47 -4.31 11.18
CA THR A 70 17.14 -4.93 11.07
C THR A 70 16.02 -3.93 11.34
N CYS A 71 16.20 -2.98 12.27
CA CYS A 71 15.27 -1.86 12.49
C CYS A 71 15.15 -0.98 11.23
N ASP A 72 16.27 -0.61 10.62
CA ASP A 72 16.28 0.18 9.39
C ASP A 72 15.57 -0.56 8.24
N ILE A 73 15.82 -1.87 8.10
CA ILE A 73 15.16 -2.70 7.08
C ILE A 73 13.65 -2.77 7.30
N LEU A 74 13.18 -2.89 8.55
CA LEU A 74 11.74 -2.91 8.85
C LEU A 74 11.06 -1.60 8.47
N ASP A 75 11.70 -0.47 8.76
CA ASP A 75 11.19 0.86 8.42
C ASP A 75 11.11 1.03 6.89
N PHE A 76 12.19 0.69 6.17
CA PHE A 76 12.21 0.68 4.70
C PHE A 76 11.20 -0.29 4.08
N SER A 77 11.03 -1.47 4.67
CA SER A 77 10.07 -2.48 4.23
C SER A 77 8.65 -1.93 4.24
N SER A 78 8.27 -1.25 5.32
CA SER A 78 6.94 -0.66 5.46
C SER A 78 6.70 0.40 4.36
N ALA A 79 7.67 1.29 4.16
CA ALA A 79 7.60 2.33 3.12
C ALA A 79 7.55 1.73 1.70
N TYR A 80 8.29 0.64 1.43
CA TYR A 80 8.29 -0.03 0.14
C TYR A 80 6.98 -0.75 -0.17
N VAL A 81 6.36 -1.40 0.82
CA VAL A 81 5.08 -2.10 0.64
C VAL A 81 3.96 -1.11 0.34
N PHE A 82 3.85 -0.03 1.12
CA PHE A 82 2.82 0.99 0.91
C PHE A 82 3.08 1.83 -0.34
N GLY A 83 4.32 2.26 -0.57
CA GLY A 83 4.72 3.01 -1.77
C GLY A 83 4.56 2.17 -3.04
N GLY A 84 4.90 0.88 -2.98
CA GLY A 84 4.76 -0.05 -4.09
C GLY A 84 3.30 -0.28 -4.49
N MET A 85 2.39 -0.47 -3.54
CA MET A 85 0.97 -0.59 -3.85
C MET A 85 0.40 0.69 -4.48
N LEU A 86 0.84 1.86 -4.02
CA LEU A 86 0.39 3.14 -4.56
C LEU A 86 0.90 3.36 -5.99
N LEU A 87 2.15 2.99 -6.27
CA LEU A 87 2.73 3.01 -7.62
C LEU A 87 2.02 2.03 -8.56
N ILE A 88 1.62 0.86 -8.09
CA ILE A 88 0.82 -0.09 -8.89
C ILE A 88 -0.54 0.51 -9.21
N ALA A 89 -1.22 1.12 -8.24
CA ALA A 89 -2.52 1.75 -8.46
C ALA A 89 -2.46 2.92 -9.46
N LEU A 90 -1.40 3.73 -9.40
CA LEU A 90 -1.11 4.80 -10.37
C LEU A 90 -0.68 4.25 -11.72
N GLY A 91 0.11 3.17 -11.75
CA GLY A 91 0.55 2.50 -12.97
C GLY A 91 -0.60 1.90 -13.76
N ILE A 92 -1.61 1.34 -13.08
CA ILE A 92 -2.82 0.83 -13.74
C ILE A 92 -3.61 1.98 -14.40
N LEU A 93 -3.71 3.13 -13.74
CA LEU A 93 -4.34 4.34 -14.29
C LEU A 93 -3.59 4.85 -15.53
N THR A 94 -2.28 5.07 -15.41
CA THR A 94 -1.47 5.65 -16.49
C THR A 94 -1.31 4.69 -17.66
N ALA A 95 -1.17 3.38 -17.42
CA ALA A 95 -1.11 2.37 -18.48
C ALA A 95 -2.40 2.35 -19.32
N LYS A 96 -3.58 2.49 -18.69
CA LYS A 96 -4.86 2.53 -19.42
C LYS A 96 -5.08 3.85 -20.17
N ILE A 97 -4.56 4.96 -19.64
CA ILE A 97 -4.63 6.27 -20.31
C ILE A 97 -3.66 6.34 -21.50
N THR A 98 -2.49 5.69 -21.41
CA THR A 98 -1.43 5.79 -22.44
C THR A 98 -1.56 4.72 -23.54
N ILE A 99 -2.16 3.57 -23.23
CA ILE A 99 -2.40 2.45 -24.17
C ILE A 99 -3.83 2.49 -24.75
N GLY A 100 -4.70 3.36 -24.21
CA GLY A 100 -6.10 3.54 -24.61
C GLY A 100 -6.28 4.42 -25.84
#